data_AF-Q1N5M2-F1
#
_entry.id   AF-Q1N5M2-F1
#
_cell.length_a   1.000
_cell.length_b   1.000
_cell.length_c   1.000
_cell.angle_alpha   90.00
_cell.angle_beta   90.00
_cell.angle_gamma   90.00
#
_symmetry.space_group_name_H-M   'P 1'
#
loop_
_entity.id
_entity.type
_entity.pdbx_description
1 polymer ?
#
loop_
_entity_poly.entity_id
_entity_poly.type
_entity_poly.pdbx_seq_one_letter_code
_entity_poly.pdbx_strand_id
1 'polypeptide(L)' 'MNRLIQRLIRFLGISQETEAFKWSQSKAYAQRIEWIKNTWILSGIIMLIIAHPAFILLFSSFLVFLSFAFLEP' A
#
# COMPACT_ATOMS: atom_id res chain seq x y z
N MET A 1 -9.96 -7.48 -9.04
CA MET A 1 -8.66 -6.93 -9.48
C MET A 1 -8.88 -6.04 -10.69
N ASN A 2 -8.57 -4.74 -10.60
CA ASN A 2 -8.89 -3.75 -11.64
C ASN A 2 -8.21 -4.09 -12.99
N ARG A 3 -8.93 -3.91 -14.11
CA ARG A 3 -8.42 -4.18 -15.47
C ARG A 3 -7.14 -3.38 -15.79
N LEU A 4 -6.96 -2.22 -15.16
CA LEU A 4 -5.78 -1.37 -15.31
C LEU A 4 -4.50 -2.03 -14.77
N ILE A 5 -4.58 -2.65 -13.59
CA ILE A 5 -3.44 -3.33 -12.95
C ILE A 5 -2.98 -4.50 -13.81
N GLN A 6 -3.93 -5.30 -14.34
CA GLN A 6 -3.59 -6.41 -15.23
C GLN A 6 -2.96 -5.97 -16.56
N ARG A 7 -3.26 -4.75 -17.02
CA ARG A 7 -2.68 -4.18 -18.25
C ARG A 7 -1.24 -3.72 -17.99
N LEU A 8 -0.99 -3.10 -16.85
CA LEU A 8 0.35 -2.70 -16.38
C LEU A 8 1.25 -3.92 -16.16
N ILE A 9 0.76 -4.96 -15.51
CA ILE A 9 1.53 -6.19 -15.24
C ILE A 9 1.91 -6.90 -16.55
N ARG A 10 0.99 -6.95 -17.52
CA ARG A 10 1.29 -7.45 -18.87
C ARG A 10 2.28 -6.56 -19.62
N PHE A 11 2.17 -5.24 -19.50
CA PHE A 11 3.08 -4.30 -20.14
C PHE A 11 4.50 -4.39 -19.58
N LEU A 12 4.64 -4.58 -18.27
CA LEU A 12 5.92 -4.75 -17.58
C LEU A 12 6.53 -6.16 -17.76
N GLY A 13 5.86 -7.06 -18.48
CA GLY A 13 6.34 -8.43 -18.70
C GLY A 13 6.47 -9.27 -17.43
N ILE A 14 5.79 -8.89 -16.34
CA ILE A 14 5.90 -9.56 -15.04
C ILE A 14 5.27 -10.95 -15.15
N SER A 15 6.10 -11.98 -14.91
CA SER A 15 5.66 -13.37 -14.91
C SER A 15 4.62 -13.60 -13.80
N GLN A 16 3.42 -14.02 -14.20
CA GLN A 16 2.30 -14.32 -13.31
C GLN A 16 2.51 -15.59 -12.48
N GLU A 17 3.60 -16.32 -12.72
CA GLU A 17 3.96 -17.53 -11.97
C GLU A 17 4.79 -17.25 -10.71
N THR A 18 5.27 -16.02 -10.54
CA THR A 18 6.11 -15.63 -9.40
C THR A 18 5.36 -15.70 -8.06
N GLU A 19 6.04 -16.16 -7.00
CA GLU A 19 5.45 -16.25 -5.66
C GLU A 19 4.94 -14.90 -5.16
N ALA A 20 5.66 -13.81 -5.46
CA ALA A 20 5.24 -12.45 -5.13
C ALA A 20 3.90 -12.05 -5.80
N PHE A 21 3.68 -12.47 -7.05
CA PHE A 21 2.41 -12.22 -7.73
C PHE A 21 1.27 -13.05 -7.13
N LYS A 22 1.54 -14.33 -6.80
CA LYS A 22 0.57 -15.20 -6.10
C LYS A 22 0.23 -14.66 -4.71
N TRP A 23 1.23 -14.15 -3.99
CA TRP A 23 1.05 -13.45 -2.71
C TRP A 23 0.11 -12.25 -2.83
N SER A 24 0.31 -11.40 -3.84
CA SER A 24 -0.53 -10.21 -4.08
C SER A 24 -2.01 -10.52 -4.37
N GLN A 25 -2.32 -11.77 -4.76
CA GLN A 25 -3.69 -12.23 -4.97
C GLN A 25 -4.30 -12.93 -3.74
N SER A 26 -3.52 -13.15 -2.69
CA SER A 26 -3.99 -13.85 -1.50
C SER A 26 -5.00 -13.01 -0.71
N LYS A 27 -5.91 -13.68 0.01
CA LYS A 27 -6.84 -13.01 0.93
C LYS A 27 -6.11 -12.28 2.05
N ALA A 28 -4.97 -12.82 2.51
CA ALA A 28 -4.13 -12.19 3.52
C ALA A 28 -3.57 -10.84 3.03
N TYR A 29 -3.07 -10.79 1.79
CA TYR A 29 -2.62 -9.54 1.17
C TYR A 29 -3.75 -8.53 1.05
N ALA A 30 -4.94 -8.96 0.61
CA ALA A 30 -6.11 -8.07 0.54
C ALA A 30 -6.49 -7.49 1.91
N GLN A 31 -6.45 -8.30 2.98
CA GLN A 31 -6.66 -7.82 4.34
C GLN A 31 -5.58 -6.82 4.77
N ARG A 32 -4.30 -7.08 4.49
CA ARG A 32 -3.21 -6.15 4.84
C ARG A 32 -3.37 -4.80 4.12
N ILE A 33 -3.81 -4.80 2.87
CA ILE A 33 -4.15 -3.57 2.13
C ILE A 33 -5.30 -2.80 2.81
N GLU A 34 -6.31 -3.50 3.31
CA GLU A 34 -7.43 -2.87 4.03
C GLU A 34 -6.96 -2.23 5.35
N TRP A 35 -6.08 -2.91 6.09
CA TRP A 35 -5.43 -2.35 7.28
C TRP A 35 -4.65 -1.08 6.95
N ILE A 36 -3.79 -1.12 5.93
CA ILE A 36 -3.02 0.05 5.47
C ILE A 36 -3.96 1.20 5.12
N LYS A 37 -5.01 0.93 4.35
CA LYS A 37 -6.00 1.96 3.98
C LYS A 37 -6.60 2.62 5.23
N ASN A 38 -7.04 1.83 6.21
CA ASN A 38 -7.62 2.35 7.44
C ASN A 38 -6.60 3.14 8.25
N THR A 39 -5.34 2.68 8.34
CA THR A 39 -4.24 3.40 8.99
C THR A 39 -3.95 4.74 8.30
N TRP A 40 -3.96 4.80 6.97
CA TRP A 40 -3.78 6.04 6.22
C TRP A 40 -4.91 7.04 6.46
N ILE A 41 -6.16 6.57 6.51
CA ILE A 41 -7.31 7.42 6.84
C ILE A 41 -7.16 8.00 8.25
N LEU A 42 -6.87 7.15 9.24
CA LEU A 42 -6.68 7.59 10.62
C LEU A 42 -5.51 8.55 10.75
N SER A 43 -4.39 8.27 10.08
CA SER A 43 -3.22 9.12 10.06
C SER A 43 -3.51 10.49 9.44
N GLY A 44 -4.30 10.52 8.35
CA GLY A 44 -4.76 11.77 7.74
C GLY A 44 -5.59 12.62 8.71
N ILE A 45 -6.47 12.01 9.50
CA ILE A 45 -7.23 12.72 10.54
C ILE A 45 -6.29 13.30 11.61
N ILE A 46 -5.31 12.53 12.08
CA ILE A 46 -4.32 13.00 13.06
C ILE A 46 -3.50 14.18 12.49
N MET A 47 -3.07 14.07 11.23
CA MET A 47 -2.32 15.11 10.53
C MET A 47 -3.13 16.41 10.40
N LEU A 48 -4.44 16.33 10.15
CA LEU A 48 -5.34 17.50 10.11
C LEU A 48 -5.43 18.20 11.47
N ILE A 49 -5.45 17.45 12.57
CA ILE A 49 -5.49 18.01 13.92
C ILE A 49 -4.18 18.74 14.25
N ILE A 50 -3.04 18.15 13.89
CA ILE A 50 -1.71 18.71 14.19
C ILE A 50 -1.38 19.91 13.30
N ALA A 51 -1.85 19.91 12.04
CA ALA A 51 -1.70 20.99 11.07
C ALA A 51 -0.25 21.52 10.86
N HIS A 52 0.77 20.70 11.13
CA HIS A 52 2.18 21.10 11.00
C HIS A 52 2.81 20.49 9.72
N PRO A 53 3.21 21.31 8.72
CA PRO A 53 3.67 20.80 7.42
C PRO A 53 4.84 19.83 7.50
N ALA A 54 5.84 20.12 8.33
CA ALA A 54 7.01 19.23 8.48
C ALA A 54 6.64 17.87 9.10
N PHE A 55 5.68 17.84 10.02
CA PHE A 55 5.20 16.60 10.63
C PHE A 55 4.44 15.77 9.59
N ILE A 56 3.58 16.41 8.81
CA ILE A 56 2.82 15.77 7.73
C ILE A 56 3.77 15.09 6.75
N LEU A 57 4.78 15.83 6.25
CA LEU A 57 5.73 15.28 5.29
C LEU A 57 6.51 14.09 5.85
N LEU A 58 7.11 14.24 7.04
CA LEU A 58 7.91 13.18 7.65
C LEU A 58 7.06 11.95 7.98
N PHE A 59 5.89 12.16 8.57
CA PHE A 59 5.01 11.09 9.00
C PHE A 59 4.38 10.37 7.81
N SER A 60 3.99 11.09 6.75
CA SER A 60 3.55 10.48 5.48
C SER A 60 4.66 9.65 4.84
N SER A 61 5.89 10.15 4.76
CA SER A 61 7.02 9.37 4.22
C SER A 61 7.27 8.09 5.03
N PHE A 62 7.21 8.19 6.36
CA PHE A 62 7.33 7.03 7.24
C PHE A 62 6.19 6.01 7.03
N LEU A 63 4.95 6.48 6.89
CA LEU A 63 3.78 5.64 6.59
C LEU A 63 3.89 4.92 5.26
N VAL A 64 4.46 5.55 4.23
CA VAL A 64 4.74 4.89 2.93
C VAL A 64 5.71 3.74 3.14
N PHE A 65 6.83 3.98 3.83
CA PHE A 65 7.81 2.94 4.12
C PHE A 65 7.20 1.78 4.92
N LEU A 66 6.44 2.10 5.97
CA LEU A 66 5.75 1.10 6.78
C LEU A 66 4.73 0.29 5.97
N SER A 67 4.02 0.94 5.04
CA SER A 67 3.06 0.26 4.15
C SER A 67 3.75 -0.77 3.28
N PHE A 68 4.92 -0.47 2.73
CA PHE A 68 5.69 -1.43 1.94
C PHE A 68 6.19 -2.59 2.79
N ALA A 69 6.82 -2.31 3.93
CA ALA A 69 7.32 -3.34 4.85
C ALA A 69 6.19 -4.26 5.35
N PHE A 70 4.98 -3.73 5.56
CA PHE A 70 3.84 -4.53 5.98
C PHE A 70 3.26 -5.41 4.87
N LEU A 71 3.44 -5.05 3.60
CA LEU A 71 2.95 -5.81 2.45
C LEU A 71 3.92 -6.88 1.96
N GLU A 72 5.18 -6.84 2.41
CA GLU A 72 6.13 -7.89 2.10
C GLU A 72 5.62 -9.27 2.60
N PRO A 73 5.77 -10.32 1.77
CA PRO A 73 5.34 -11.68 2.12
C PRO A 73 6.01 -12.23 3.37
#